data_AF-A0A6P1GI63-F1
#
_entry.id   AF-A0A6P1GI63-F1
#
_cell.length_a   1.000
_cell.length_b   1.000
_cell.length_c   1.000
_cell.angle_alpha   90.00
_cell.angle_beta   90.00
_cell.angle_gamma   90.00
#
_symmetry.space_group_name_H-M   'P 1'
#
loop_
_entity.id
_entity.type
_entity.pdbx_description
1 polymer ?
#
loop_
_entity_poly.entity_id
_entity_poly.type
_entity_poly.pdbx_seq_one_letter_code
_entity_poly.pdbx_strand_id
1 'polypeptide(L)'
;MLPVDQKVVEVWLGEWQLRVAWRQSANQRQKLESGPSIWQIDAMKVLETFELERGLVVAVAPLSRLPTTQRLEARITRDDGTVIKTTAYKERLLIRDPKLLRDGEEAFLLHGMTKANVPVGSEIIIEIAPAALAKALSANHADKYRALGWTLKYEFRAQGDDEPYEYVFEWQLPGEPVRPS
;
A
#
# COMPACT_ATOMS: atom_id res chain seq x y z
N MET A 1 -13.39 13.03 -39.23
CA MET A 1 -14.53 13.64 -38.51
C MET A 1 -14.83 12.72 -37.34
N LEU A 2 -14.54 13.18 -36.11
CA LEU A 2 -14.83 12.44 -34.88
C LEU A 2 -16.35 12.45 -34.62
N PRO A 3 -16.94 11.38 -34.05
CA PRO A 3 -18.29 11.44 -33.54
C PRO A 3 -18.35 12.12 -32.16
N VAL A 4 -19.50 12.76 -31.95
CA VAL A 4 -19.91 13.58 -30.82
C VAL A 4 -20.67 12.74 -29.79
N ASP A 5 -20.30 12.95 -28.52
CA ASP A 5 -21.05 12.89 -27.26
C ASP A 5 -21.86 11.67 -26.77
N GLN A 6 -21.40 11.24 -25.58
CA GLN A 6 -22.13 11.07 -24.33
C GLN A 6 -23.45 10.27 -24.30
N LYS A 7 -23.41 9.17 -23.53
CA LYS A 7 -24.12 9.10 -22.24
C LYS A 7 -23.56 7.95 -21.39
N VAL A 8 -22.87 8.34 -20.32
CA VAL A 8 -22.62 7.50 -19.15
C VAL A 8 -23.85 7.65 -18.26
N VAL A 9 -24.47 6.54 -17.87
CA VAL A 9 -24.89 6.17 -16.50
C VAL A 9 -25.53 4.79 -16.63
N GLU A 10 -24.89 3.75 -16.08
CA GLU A 10 -25.62 2.59 -15.60
C GLU A 10 -24.83 1.98 -14.44
N VAL A 11 -25.41 2.09 -13.25
CA VAL A 11 -24.99 1.44 -12.01
C VAL A 11 -25.61 0.06 -11.98
N TRP A 12 -24.79 -0.98 -11.84
CA TRP A 12 -25.26 -2.31 -11.41
C TRP A 12 -24.30 -2.90 -10.39
N LEU A 13 -24.82 -3.06 -9.17
CA LEU A 13 -24.27 -3.88 -8.09
C LEU A 13 -24.62 -5.35 -8.38
N GLY A 14 -23.65 -6.26 -8.23
CA GLY A 14 -23.91 -7.71 -8.28
C GLY A 14 -22.64 -8.57 -8.35
N GLU A 15 -22.26 -9.11 -7.19
CA GLU A 15 -21.45 -10.30 -6.89
C GLU A 15 -20.58 -10.99 -7.98
N TRP A 16 -19.27 -11.09 -7.67
CA TRP A 16 -18.36 -12.23 -7.88
C TRP A 16 -18.49 -13.09 -9.17
N GLN A 17 -17.53 -12.93 -10.10
CA GLN A 17 -16.92 -14.08 -10.80
C GLN A 17 -15.41 -13.85 -11.10
N LEU A 18 -14.58 -14.37 -10.20
CA LEU A 18 -13.21 -14.80 -10.48
C LEU A 18 -13.28 -16.13 -11.25
N ARG A 19 -13.13 -16.13 -12.58
CA ARG A 19 -12.46 -17.22 -13.36
C ARG A 19 -12.56 -17.07 -14.90
N VAL A 20 -11.37 -17.18 -15.51
CA VAL A 20 -11.06 -17.79 -16.83
C VAL A 20 -11.18 -16.93 -18.09
N ALA A 21 -10.02 -16.63 -18.69
CA ALA A 21 -9.78 -16.82 -20.13
C ALA A 21 -8.27 -16.88 -20.45
N TRP A 22 -7.66 -18.06 -20.31
CA TRP A 22 -6.42 -18.41 -21.02
C TRP A 22 -6.80 -19.19 -22.28
N ARG A 23 -6.71 -18.56 -23.46
CA ARG A 23 -6.17 -19.14 -24.72
C ARG A 23 -6.56 -18.30 -25.92
N GLN A 24 -5.53 -17.99 -26.70
CA GLN A 24 -5.47 -17.46 -28.07
C GLN A 24 -4.83 -16.08 -28.09
N SER A 25 -3.51 -16.07 -28.32
CA SER A 25 -2.71 -15.10 -29.09
C SER A 25 -1.24 -15.13 -28.65
N ALA A 26 -0.58 -16.28 -28.79
CA ALA A 26 0.87 -16.40 -28.50
C ALA A 26 1.76 -15.54 -29.43
N ASN A 27 1.23 -15.07 -30.57
CA ASN A 27 1.98 -14.24 -31.53
C ASN A 27 1.64 -12.74 -31.49
N GLN A 28 0.71 -12.31 -30.63
CA GLN A 28 0.35 -10.89 -30.47
C GLN A 28 0.80 -10.30 -29.11
N ARG A 29 1.45 -11.12 -28.27
CA ARG A 29 2.08 -10.68 -27.00
C ARG A 29 3.47 -10.07 -27.20
N GLN A 30 4.18 -10.44 -28.26
CA GLN A 30 5.60 -10.05 -28.42
C GLN A 30 5.84 -8.59 -28.85
N LYS A 31 4.79 -7.81 -29.14
CA LYS A 31 4.92 -6.42 -29.59
C LYS A 31 4.17 -5.38 -28.74
N LEU A 32 3.57 -5.80 -27.62
CA LEU A 32 2.92 -4.92 -26.63
C LEU A 32 3.61 -4.93 -25.26
N GLU A 33 4.71 -5.67 -25.11
CA GLU A 33 5.51 -5.79 -23.87
C GLU A 33 6.70 -4.81 -23.81
N SER A 34 6.70 -3.74 -24.61
CA SER A 34 7.76 -2.72 -24.60
C SER A 34 7.24 -1.31 -24.30
N GLY A 35 6.23 -1.21 -23.45
CA GLY A 35 5.91 0.02 -22.71
C GLY A 35 6.21 -0.22 -21.22
N PRO A 36 6.83 0.74 -20.50
CA PRO A 36 7.10 0.56 -19.08
C PRO A 36 5.77 0.35 -18.37
N SER A 37 5.63 -0.81 -17.69
CA SER A 37 4.45 -1.05 -16.88
C SER A 37 4.44 -0.02 -15.75
N ILE A 38 3.30 0.68 -15.60
CA ILE A 38 3.08 1.69 -14.55
C ILE A 38 3.11 1.09 -13.12
N TRP A 39 3.35 -0.23 -13.02
CA TRP A 39 3.39 -1.05 -11.82
C TRP A 39 4.74 -1.75 -11.63
N GLN A 40 5.78 -1.38 -12.40
CA GLN A 40 7.11 -1.92 -12.17
C GLN A 40 7.69 -1.30 -10.91
N ILE A 41 7.54 -2.02 -9.81
CA ILE A 41 8.18 -1.68 -8.54
C ILE A 41 9.59 -2.23 -8.65
N ASP A 42 10.52 -1.35 -9.03
CA ASP A 42 11.92 -1.74 -9.15
C ASP A 42 12.43 -2.21 -7.78
N ALA A 43 12.99 -3.40 -7.76
CA ALA A 43 13.65 -3.92 -6.57
C ALA A 43 14.82 -3.00 -6.22
N MET A 44 14.84 -2.51 -5.00
CA MET A 44 15.90 -1.67 -4.46
C MET A 44 16.90 -2.53 -3.70
N LYS A 45 18.11 -2.01 -3.51
CA LYS A 45 19.13 -2.65 -2.66
C LYS A 45 19.19 -1.96 -1.31
N VAL A 46 19.28 -2.75 -0.24
CA VAL A 46 19.57 -2.25 1.10
C VAL A 46 21.05 -1.88 1.18
N LEU A 47 21.33 -0.60 1.33
CA LEU A 47 22.68 -0.04 1.38
C LEU A 47 23.20 0.09 2.81
N GLU A 48 22.30 0.44 3.74
CA GLU A 48 22.64 0.64 5.14
C GLU A 48 21.46 0.31 6.06
N THR A 49 21.77 -0.01 7.32
CA THR A 49 20.76 -0.34 8.34
C THR A 49 21.05 0.31 9.68
N PHE A 50 20.03 0.89 10.28
CA PHE A 50 20.07 1.57 11.58
C PHE A 50 18.94 1.07 12.46
N GLU A 51 19.26 0.64 13.66
CA GLU A 51 18.26 0.10 14.58
C GLU A 51 17.76 1.21 15.51
N LEU A 52 16.44 1.33 15.62
CA LEU A 52 15.75 2.23 16.54
C LEU A 52 14.87 1.40 17.47
N GLU A 53 14.48 1.95 18.62
CA GLU A 53 13.55 1.27 19.55
C GLU A 53 12.22 0.85 18.88
N ARG A 54 11.81 1.59 17.84
CA ARG A 54 10.54 1.36 17.11
C ARG A 54 10.67 0.48 15.85
N GLY A 55 11.88 -0.01 15.54
CA GLY A 55 12.13 -0.87 14.37
C GLY A 55 13.45 -0.57 13.66
N LEU A 56 13.62 -1.14 12.47
CA LEU A 56 14.84 -1.01 11.68
C LEU A 56 14.66 0.02 10.57
N VAL A 57 15.50 1.04 10.53
CA VAL A 57 15.61 1.93 9.37
C VAL A 57 16.58 1.32 8.36
N VAL A 58 16.16 1.27 7.09
CA VAL A 58 16.99 0.83 5.98
C VAL A 58 17.15 1.97 4.98
N ALA A 59 18.39 2.25 4.57
CA ALA A 59 18.69 3.13 3.45
C ALA A 59 18.73 2.31 2.16
N VAL A 60 18.09 2.80 1.11
CA VAL A 60 17.91 2.10 -0.17
C VAL A 60 18.12 3.04 -1.34
N ALA A 61 18.47 2.45 -2.49
CA ALA A 61 18.51 3.15 -3.77
C ALA A 61 17.94 2.26 -4.90
N PRO A 62 17.37 2.87 -5.97
CA PRO A 62 17.22 4.32 -6.20
C PRO A 62 16.05 4.95 -5.42
N LEU A 63 15.93 6.29 -5.46
CA LEU A 63 14.76 7.02 -4.95
C LEU A 63 13.45 6.54 -5.58
N SER A 64 12.46 6.24 -4.75
CA SER A 64 11.09 5.94 -5.16
C SER A 64 10.16 7.15 -5.09
N ARG A 65 9.05 7.05 -5.82
CA ARG A 65 7.91 7.98 -5.74
C ARG A 65 6.87 7.56 -4.70
N LEU A 66 7.25 6.69 -3.76
CA LEU A 66 6.33 6.15 -2.76
C LEU A 66 5.82 7.25 -1.81
N PRO A 67 4.53 7.19 -1.42
CA PRO A 67 3.91 8.18 -0.54
C PRO A 67 4.54 8.16 0.86
N THR A 68 4.64 9.34 1.48
CA THR A 68 5.24 9.51 2.82
C THR A 68 4.24 9.37 3.96
N THR A 69 2.94 9.46 3.68
CA THR A 69 1.86 9.45 4.68
C THR A 69 1.10 8.13 4.75
N GLN A 70 1.40 7.19 3.85
CA GLN A 70 0.68 5.92 3.78
C GLN A 70 1.52 4.79 4.36
N ARG A 71 0.81 3.77 4.86
CA ARG A 71 1.41 2.49 5.21
C ARG A 71 1.90 1.80 3.95
N LEU A 72 3.11 1.26 4.01
CA LEU A 72 3.72 0.49 2.94
C LEU A 72 3.93 -0.96 3.40
N GLU A 73 4.07 -1.87 2.46
CA GLU A 73 4.53 -3.25 2.69
C GLU A 73 5.92 -3.39 2.09
N ALA A 74 6.87 -3.93 2.86
CA ALA A 74 8.19 -4.28 2.38
C ALA A 74 8.30 -5.80 2.24
N ARG A 75 8.80 -6.24 1.08
CA ARG A 75 9.21 -7.61 0.81
C ARG A 75 10.73 -7.63 0.66
N ILE A 76 11.42 -8.21 1.63
CA ILE A 76 12.88 -8.34 1.65
C ILE A 76 13.25 -9.74 1.15
N THR A 77 14.17 -9.82 0.21
CA THR A 77 14.81 -11.07 -0.24
C THR A 77 16.29 -11.03 0.17
N ARG A 78 16.70 -11.97 1.01
CA ARG A 78 18.10 -12.11 1.42
C ARG A 78 18.91 -12.88 0.37
N ASP A 79 20.23 -12.84 0.51
CA ASP A 79 21.17 -13.59 -0.35
C ASP A 79 20.98 -15.12 -0.26
N ASP A 80 20.48 -15.62 0.87
CA ASP A 80 20.13 -17.04 1.06
C ASP A 80 18.79 -17.43 0.40
N GLY A 81 18.12 -16.48 -0.26
CA GLY A 81 16.81 -16.66 -0.90
C GLY A 81 15.62 -16.55 0.05
N THR A 82 15.84 -16.34 1.35
CA THR A 82 14.76 -16.16 2.32
C THR A 82 14.00 -14.88 2.04
N VAL A 83 12.67 -14.96 2.03
CA VAL A 83 11.78 -13.82 1.84
C VAL A 83 11.05 -13.48 3.13
N ILE A 84 11.13 -12.21 3.54
CA ILE A 84 10.47 -11.67 4.72
C ILE A 84 9.53 -10.55 4.28
N LYS A 85 8.33 -10.54 4.86
CA LYS A 85 7.36 -9.46 4.67
C LYS A 85 7.18 -8.68 5.95
N THR A 86 7.11 -7.37 5.85
CA THR A 86 6.86 -6.49 6.99
C THR A 86 6.15 -5.21 6.59
N THR A 87 5.65 -4.48 7.58
CA THR A 87 5.15 -3.13 7.39
C THR A 87 6.31 -2.14 7.30
N ALA A 88 6.23 -1.23 6.35
CA ALA A 88 7.21 -0.17 6.14
C ALA A 88 6.55 1.22 6.16
N TYR A 89 7.35 2.22 6.52
CA TYR A 89 6.99 3.64 6.43
C TYR A 89 8.18 4.41 5.88
N LYS A 90 7.94 5.40 5.02
CA LYS A 90 9.02 6.28 4.56
C LYS A 90 9.57 7.08 5.75
N GLU A 91 10.86 6.90 6.06
CA GLU A 91 11.48 7.50 7.24
C GLU A 91 11.79 8.97 6.98
N ARG A 92 11.24 9.84 7.82
CA ARG A 92 11.33 11.30 7.67
C ARG A 92 12.47 11.92 8.48
N LEU A 93 13.03 11.21 9.47
CA LEU A 93 14.17 11.70 10.24
C LEU A 93 15.41 11.89 9.38
N LEU A 94 15.67 10.98 8.44
CA LEU A 94 16.84 11.05 7.56
C LEU A 94 16.68 12.07 6.42
N ILE A 95 15.46 12.57 6.18
CA ILE A 95 15.22 13.73 5.31
C ILE A 95 15.56 15.04 6.05
N ARG A 96 15.49 15.06 7.40
CA ARG A 96 15.76 16.27 8.21
C ARG A 96 17.25 16.49 8.49
N ASP A 97 18.07 15.46 8.38
CA ASP A 97 19.53 15.56 8.38
C ASP A 97 20.10 14.90 7.10
N PRO A 98 20.19 15.65 6.00
CA PRO A 98 20.61 15.13 4.70
C PRO A 98 22.07 14.65 4.66
N LYS A 99 22.86 14.84 5.73
CA LYS A 99 24.21 14.27 5.83
C LYS A 99 24.19 12.75 6.08
N LEU A 100 23.05 12.21 6.50
CA LEU A 100 22.91 10.80 6.85
C LEU A 100 22.56 9.90 5.65
N LEU A 101 22.16 10.48 4.52
CA LEU A 101 21.89 9.75 3.27
C LEU A 101 22.75 10.32 2.14
N ARG A 102 23.25 9.46 1.27
CA ARG A 102 23.96 9.91 0.06
C ARG A 102 22.96 10.35 -1.02
N ASP A 103 23.43 11.12 -1.98
CA ASP A 103 22.61 11.56 -3.10
C ASP A 103 21.99 10.36 -3.84
N GLY A 104 20.66 10.37 -3.97
CA GLY A 104 19.90 9.29 -4.62
C GLY A 104 19.45 8.16 -3.69
N GLU A 105 19.72 8.26 -2.39
CA GLU A 105 19.24 7.32 -1.38
C GLU A 105 17.98 7.84 -0.67
N GLU A 106 17.11 6.92 -0.29
CA GLU A 106 16.00 7.18 0.62
C GLU A 106 15.96 6.15 1.74
N ALA A 107 15.16 6.41 2.77
CA ALA A 107 15.08 5.51 3.89
C ALA A 107 13.65 5.09 4.24
N PHE A 108 13.53 3.87 4.75
CA PHE A 108 12.29 3.29 5.23
C PHE A 108 12.46 2.71 6.62
N LEU A 109 11.50 2.99 7.50
CA LEU A 109 11.37 2.33 8.79
C LEU A 109 10.57 1.04 8.62
N LEU A 110 11.21 -0.08 8.88
CA LEU A 110 10.63 -1.43 8.91
C LEU A 110 10.21 -1.78 10.33
N HIS A 111 8.92 -1.96 10.54
CA HIS A 111 8.38 -2.20 11.88
C HIS A 111 8.69 -3.63 12.35
N GLY A 112 9.05 -3.79 13.63
CA GLY A 112 9.32 -5.09 14.26
C GLY A 112 10.53 -5.85 13.68
N MET A 113 11.36 -5.21 12.88
CA MET A 113 12.57 -5.81 12.28
C MET A 113 13.81 -5.37 13.03
N THR A 114 14.85 -6.20 12.96
CA THR A 114 16.21 -5.96 13.49
C THR A 114 17.25 -6.13 12.38
N LYS A 115 18.50 -5.75 12.63
CA LYS A 115 19.60 -5.93 11.65
C LYS A 115 19.80 -7.39 11.23
N ALA A 116 19.55 -8.33 12.14
CA ALA A 116 19.60 -9.76 11.83
C ALA A 116 18.50 -10.18 10.85
N ASN A 117 17.40 -9.44 10.79
CA ASN A 117 16.32 -9.69 9.85
C ASN A 117 16.68 -9.25 8.43
N VAL A 118 17.38 -8.11 8.29
CA VAL A 118 17.64 -7.46 7.00
C VAL A 118 19.13 -7.08 6.91
N PRO A 119 20.01 -7.99 6.46
CA PRO A 119 21.40 -7.67 6.20
C PRO A 119 21.56 -6.66 5.05
N VAL A 120 22.64 -5.87 5.08
CA VAL A 120 23.06 -5.04 3.94
C VAL A 120 23.30 -5.92 2.72
N GLY A 121 22.92 -5.43 1.53
CA GLY A 121 22.97 -6.18 0.26
C GLY A 121 21.66 -6.88 -0.11
N SER A 122 20.76 -7.07 0.87
CA SER A 122 19.42 -7.64 0.63
C SER A 122 18.66 -6.83 -0.41
N GLU A 123 17.82 -7.52 -1.18
CA GLU A 123 16.86 -6.88 -2.08
C GLU A 123 15.59 -6.54 -1.32
N ILE A 124 15.03 -5.38 -1.63
CA ILE A 124 13.79 -4.92 -1.01
C ILE A 124 12.87 -4.33 -2.07
N ILE A 125 11.63 -4.80 -2.06
CA ILE A 125 10.53 -4.25 -2.85
C ILE A 125 9.57 -3.61 -1.86
N ILE A 126 9.17 -2.37 -2.12
CA ILE A 126 8.24 -1.64 -1.27
C ILE A 126 7.03 -1.24 -2.08
N GLU A 127 5.86 -1.60 -1.57
CA GLU A 127 4.58 -1.39 -2.24
C GLU A 127 3.64 -0.60 -1.32
N ILE A 128 2.66 0.08 -1.91
CA ILE A 128 1.59 0.68 -1.12
C ILE A 128 0.77 -0.45 -0.50
N ALA A 129 0.72 -0.51 0.83
CA ALA A 129 -0.06 -1.54 1.49
C ALA A 129 -1.54 -1.31 1.18
N PRO A 130 -2.33 -2.37 0.90
CA PRO A 130 -3.76 -2.20 0.78
C PRO A 130 -4.33 -1.56 2.04
N ALA A 131 -5.22 -0.60 1.83
CA ALA A 131 -5.97 0.07 2.87
C ALA A 131 -6.67 -0.99 3.74
N ALA A 132 -6.48 -0.93 5.06
CA ALA A 132 -7.27 -1.77 5.94
C ALA A 132 -8.68 -1.18 6.01
N LEU A 133 -9.67 -2.00 5.67
CA LEU A 133 -11.06 -1.61 5.62
C LEU A 133 -11.84 -2.23 6.78
N ALA A 134 -12.85 -1.51 7.26
CA ALA A 134 -13.81 -2.00 8.23
C ALA A 134 -15.23 -1.60 7.84
N LYS A 135 -16.20 -2.36 8.34
CA LYS A 135 -17.63 -2.11 8.13
C LYS A 135 -18.34 -1.97 9.47
N ALA A 136 -19.28 -1.04 9.54
CA ALA A 136 -20.26 -0.94 10.61
C ALA A 136 -21.67 -0.94 10.01
N LEU A 137 -22.61 -1.62 10.69
CA LEU A 137 -24.01 -1.77 10.24
C LEU A 137 -24.99 -0.93 11.07
N SER A 138 -24.48 0.01 11.88
CA SER A 138 -25.27 0.93 12.69
C SER A 138 -24.47 2.17 13.05
N ALA A 139 -25.14 3.29 13.31
CA ALA A 139 -24.48 4.53 13.72
C ALA A 139 -23.64 4.35 15.00
N ASN A 140 -24.18 3.64 15.99
CA ASN A 140 -23.46 3.37 17.25
C ASN A 140 -22.13 2.63 17.00
N HIS A 141 -22.13 1.63 16.12
CA HIS A 141 -20.89 0.91 15.82
C HIS A 141 -19.94 1.74 14.96
N ALA A 142 -20.47 2.58 14.06
CA ALA A 142 -19.70 3.54 13.29
C ALA A 142 -18.96 4.56 14.18
N ASP A 143 -19.62 5.04 15.24
CA ASP A 143 -19.01 5.98 16.18
C ASP A 143 -17.87 5.36 16.99
N LYS A 144 -17.95 4.06 17.33
CA LYS A 144 -16.83 3.34 17.94
C LYS A 144 -15.60 3.31 17.03
N TYR A 145 -15.77 3.09 15.73
CA TYR A 145 -14.67 3.14 14.76
C TYR A 145 -14.05 4.54 14.67
N ARG A 146 -14.89 5.60 14.59
CA ARG A 146 -14.42 6.99 14.58
C ARG A 146 -13.61 7.34 15.83
N ALA A 147 -14.08 6.90 17.00
CA ALA A 147 -13.39 7.13 18.28
C ALA A 147 -11.99 6.49 18.34
N LEU A 148 -11.79 5.38 17.61
CA LEU A 148 -10.51 4.70 17.50
C LEU A 148 -9.59 5.30 16.40
N GLY A 149 -10.03 6.36 15.71
CA GLY A 149 -9.25 7.04 14.69
C GLY A 149 -9.42 6.47 13.28
N TRP A 150 -10.44 5.65 13.04
CA TRP A 150 -10.78 5.23 11.67
C TRP A 150 -11.42 6.37 10.89
N THR A 151 -11.04 6.51 9.61
CA THR A 151 -11.59 7.51 8.71
C THR A 151 -12.80 6.93 7.98
N LEU A 152 -13.97 7.54 8.12
CA LEU A 152 -15.15 7.17 7.34
C LEU A 152 -14.91 7.50 5.85
N LYS A 153 -15.23 6.56 4.96
CA LYS A 153 -15.12 6.73 3.50
C LYS A 153 -16.45 6.76 2.80
N TYR A 154 -17.36 5.86 3.17
CA TYR A 154 -18.65 5.73 2.53
C TYR A 154 -19.75 5.49 3.57
N GLU A 155 -20.92 6.07 3.31
CA GLU A 155 -22.18 5.75 3.99
C GLU A 155 -23.16 5.27 2.92
N PHE A 156 -23.83 4.14 3.16
CA PHE A 156 -24.83 3.58 2.27
C PHE A 156 -26.22 3.72 2.89
N ARG A 157 -27.15 4.26 2.11
CA ARG A 157 -28.54 4.54 2.51
C ARG A 157 -29.52 3.90 1.53
N ALA A 158 -30.68 3.45 2.02
CA ALA A 158 -31.68 2.78 1.19
C ALA A 158 -32.43 3.79 0.30
N GLN A 159 -32.81 4.96 0.83
CA GLN A 159 -33.28 6.16 0.11
C GLN A 159 -33.53 7.31 1.11
N GLY A 160 -33.44 8.58 0.67
CA GLY A 160 -33.84 9.74 1.49
C GLY A 160 -32.99 10.00 2.74
N ASP A 161 -33.64 10.51 3.80
CA ASP A 161 -33.02 10.87 5.09
C ASP A 161 -32.89 9.68 6.06
N ASP A 162 -33.07 8.44 5.59
CA ASP A 162 -32.94 7.23 6.40
C ASP A 162 -31.53 7.08 6.99
N GLU A 163 -31.46 6.49 8.19
CA GLU A 163 -30.18 6.14 8.83
C GLU A 163 -29.37 5.25 7.86
N PRO A 164 -28.05 5.52 7.67
CA PRO A 164 -27.20 4.63 6.90
C PRO A 164 -27.23 3.21 7.46
N TYR A 165 -27.47 2.23 6.59
CA TYR A 165 -27.46 0.82 6.97
C TYR A 165 -26.05 0.21 6.92
N GLU A 166 -25.11 0.86 6.23
CA GLU A 166 -23.71 0.45 6.18
C GLU A 166 -22.78 1.66 6.13
N TYR A 167 -21.70 1.58 6.90
CA TYR A 167 -20.60 2.53 6.94
C TYR A 167 -19.31 1.78 6.61
N VAL A 168 -18.52 2.32 5.68
CA VAL A 168 -17.21 1.78 5.32
C VAL A 168 -16.13 2.73 5.79
N PHE A 169 -15.19 2.17 6.54
CA PHE A 169 -14.07 2.87 7.14
C PHE A 169 -12.74 2.40 6.57
N GLU A 170 -11.77 3.30 6.58
CA GLU A 170 -10.38 3.05 6.21
C GLU A 170 -9.46 3.43 7.37
N TRP A 171 -8.53 2.53 7.71
CA TRP A 171 -7.45 2.86 8.64
C TRP A 171 -6.34 3.58 7.91
N GLN A 172 -6.11 4.84 8.30
CA GLN A 172 -5.11 5.70 7.68
C GLN A 172 -3.96 6.06 8.62
N LEU A 173 -4.06 5.68 9.90
CA LEU A 173 -3.02 5.95 10.88
C LEU A 173 -1.85 4.96 10.71
N PRO A 174 -0.62 5.37 11.07
CA PRO A 174 0.49 4.43 11.19
C PRO A 174 0.18 3.34 12.22
N GLY A 175 0.60 2.11 11.93
CA GLY A 175 0.50 0.96 12.81
C GLY A 175 -0.57 -0.04 12.40
N GLU A 176 -0.81 -1.02 13.28
CA GLU A 176 -1.90 -1.98 13.10
C GLU A 176 -3.26 -1.33 13.36
N PRO A 177 -4.31 -1.69 12.60
CA PRO A 177 -5.65 -1.16 12.82
C PRO A 177 -6.23 -1.60 14.17
N VAL A 178 -6.65 -0.65 15.00
CA VAL A 178 -7.30 -0.93 16.28
C VAL A 178 -8.79 -1.13 16.05
N ARG A 179 -9.34 -2.32 16.34
CA ARG A 179 -10.76 -2.61 16.12
C ARG A 179 -11.58 -2.46 17.41
N PRO A 180 -12.86 -2.03 17.31
CA PRO A 180 -13.74 -2.00 18.46
C PRO A 180 -14.05 -3.41 18.94
N SER A 181 -14.11 -3.59 20.26
CA SER A 181 -14.54 -4.81 20.95
C SER A 181 -16.05 -5.00 20.93
#